data_AF-A0A8H2W730-F1
#
_entry.id   AF-A0A8H2W730-F1
#
_cell.length_a   1.000
_cell.length_b   1.000
_cell.length_c   1.000
_cell.angle_alpha   90.00
_cell.angle_beta   90.00
_cell.angle_gamma   90.00
#
_symmetry.space_group_name_H-M   'P 1'
#
loop_
_entity.id
_entity.type
_entity.pdbx_description
1 polymer ?
#
loop_
_entity_poly.entity_id
_entity_poly.type
_entity_poly.pdbx_seq_one_letter_code
_entity_poly.pdbx_strand_id
1 'polypeptide(L)'
;YSDSYGSAYAPSEGVGWVNELIARLTDSAVQDDTTTDKNLDGNQATFPLGPGAPRVFADFSSDDNIMKIISAMGIYNHTHIQQDNIPSPLMVVSKIVPFAGCTVIEKISCSASDSAPTSVSPGSQLLPGDYVRVLSNDAVVPLPSCPSLGYGVCALSDFVNTSQAFARRGGDFSLCFKS
;
A
#
# COMPACT_ATOMS: atom_id res chain seq x y z
N TYR A 1 -6.58 16.63 -6.12
CA TYR A 1 -5.38 16.82 -6.98
C TYR A 1 -4.23 17.34 -6.14
N SER A 2 -4.47 18.39 -5.33
CA SER A 2 -3.57 18.86 -4.26
C SER A 2 -3.18 17.78 -3.26
N ASP A 3 -4.07 16.83 -2.98
CA ASP A 3 -3.88 15.82 -1.92
C ASP A 3 -3.46 14.45 -2.48
N SER A 4 -2.92 14.41 -3.70
CA SER A 4 -2.41 13.18 -4.33
C SER A 4 -1.30 13.49 -5.32
N TYR A 5 -1.22 12.78 -6.45
CA TYR A 5 -0.19 12.89 -7.49
C TYR A 5 -0.03 14.29 -8.12
N GLY A 6 -1.01 15.18 -7.94
CA GLY A 6 -0.93 16.54 -8.45
C GLY A 6 -0.09 17.51 -7.60
N SER A 7 0.29 17.07 -6.41
CA SER A 7 1.15 17.82 -5.50
C SER A 7 2.49 17.12 -5.33
N ALA A 8 3.56 17.90 -5.34
CA ALA A 8 4.90 17.39 -5.05
C ALA A 8 5.06 16.93 -3.58
N TYR A 9 4.14 17.32 -2.69
CA TYR A 9 4.24 17.09 -1.25
C TYR A 9 3.31 15.97 -0.77
N ALA A 10 2.10 15.90 -1.33
CA ALA A 10 1.04 15.04 -0.81
C ALA A 10 1.38 13.54 -0.73
N PRO A 11 2.07 12.92 -1.71
CA PRO A 11 2.52 11.55 -1.55
C PRO A 11 3.45 11.36 -0.36
N SER A 12 4.29 12.34 -0.06
CA SER A 12 5.21 12.27 1.08
C SER A 12 4.48 12.33 2.43
N GLU A 13 3.33 12.99 2.51
CA GLU A 13 2.51 13.03 3.73
C GLU A 13 1.84 11.68 4.05
N GLY A 14 1.64 10.82 3.04
CA GLY A 14 1.13 9.46 3.21
C GLY A 14 2.19 8.42 3.59
N VAL A 15 3.47 8.78 3.62
CA VAL A 15 4.59 7.84 3.80
C VAL A 15 4.58 7.16 5.16
N GLY A 16 4.29 7.91 6.24
CA GLY A 16 4.27 7.36 7.59
C GLY A 16 3.33 6.16 7.73
N TRP A 17 2.09 6.28 7.23
CA TRP A 17 1.14 5.17 7.25
C TRP A 17 1.60 3.97 6.40
N VAL A 18 2.28 4.20 5.27
CA VAL A 18 2.84 3.09 4.47
C VAL A 18 3.97 2.38 5.24
N ASN A 19 4.79 3.12 5.99
CA ASN A 19 5.83 2.54 6.84
C ASN A 19 5.25 1.79 8.05
N GLU A 20 4.13 2.26 8.63
CA GLU A 20 3.34 1.50 9.62
C GLU A 20 2.76 0.20 9.03
N LEU A 21 2.22 0.25 7.80
CA LEU A 21 1.72 -0.92 7.10
C LEU A 21 2.84 -1.95 6.88
N ILE A 22 4.01 -1.50 6.42
CA ILE A 22 5.19 -2.37 6.24
C ILE A 22 5.52 -3.05 7.57
N ALA A 23 5.61 -2.28 8.67
CA ALA A 23 5.87 -2.81 10.01
C ALA A 23 4.89 -3.93 10.42
N ARG A 24 3.58 -3.73 10.18
CA ARG A 24 2.54 -4.74 10.44
C ARG A 24 2.67 -5.98 9.54
N LEU A 25 3.05 -5.82 8.27
CA LEU A 25 3.20 -6.93 7.33
C LEU A 25 4.46 -7.78 7.60
N THR A 26 5.52 -7.17 8.12
CA THR A 26 6.82 -7.81 8.37
C THR A 26 7.10 -8.12 9.84
N ASP A 27 6.16 -7.82 10.75
CA ASP A 27 6.33 -7.96 12.19
C ASP A 27 7.63 -7.30 12.71
N SER A 28 7.94 -6.11 12.20
CA SER A 28 9.16 -5.35 12.54
C SER A 28 8.84 -3.94 13.01
N ALA A 29 9.73 -3.34 13.80
CA ALA A 29 9.55 -1.95 14.26
C ALA A 29 9.35 -0.97 13.09
N VAL A 30 8.52 0.06 13.32
CA VAL A 30 8.30 1.15 12.36
C VAL A 30 9.62 1.87 12.10
N GLN A 31 9.95 2.04 10.83
CA GLN A 31 11.13 2.79 10.37
C GLN A 31 10.64 3.98 9.55
N ASP A 32 10.47 5.12 10.21
CA ASP A 32 9.96 6.33 9.61
C ASP A 32 10.47 7.58 10.35
N ASP A 33 10.66 8.66 9.58
CA ASP A 33 11.02 9.99 10.07
C ASP A 33 10.14 11.07 9.41
N THR A 34 8.92 10.70 9.02
CA THR A 34 7.97 11.56 8.30
C THR A 34 6.80 11.98 9.20
N THR A 35 5.69 11.28 9.15
CA THR A 35 4.41 11.63 9.80
C THR A 35 4.04 10.74 10.98
N THR A 36 4.87 9.75 11.30
CA THR A 36 4.69 8.84 12.45
C THR A 36 4.97 9.49 13.80
N ASP A 37 4.34 8.98 14.86
CA ASP A 37 4.69 9.32 16.25
C ASP A 37 5.46 8.17 16.89
N LYS A 38 6.76 8.37 17.08
CA LYS A 38 7.68 7.36 17.64
C LYS A 38 7.28 6.85 19.03
N ASN A 39 6.51 7.63 19.81
CA ASN A 39 6.03 7.19 21.12
C ASN A 39 4.84 6.24 21.00
N LEU A 40 3.94 6.49 20.04
CA LEU A 40 2.78 5.62 19.79
C LEU A 40 3.23 4.34 19.09
N ASP A 41 4.10 4.45 18.09
CA ASP A 41 4.57 3.32 17.28
C ASP A 41 5.60 2.45 17.98
N GLY A 42 6.30 3.02 18.97
CA GLY A 42 7.23 2.31 19.84
C GLY A 42 6.56 1.54 21.00
N ASN A 43 5.24 1.58 21.13
CA ASN A 43 4.51 1.02 22.26
C ASN A 43 3.50 -0.04 21.82
N GLN A 44 3.66 -1.28 22.31
CA GLN A 44 2.80 -2.42 21.96
C GLN A 44 1.31 -2.24 22.30
N ALA A 45 0.97 -1.35 23.25
CA ALA A 45 -0.41 -1.07 23.60
C ALA A 45 -1.14 -0.22 22.55
N THR A 46 -0.40 0.63 21.82
CA THR A 46 -0.92 1.54 20.80
C THR A 46 -0.60 1.08 19.39
N PHE A 47 0.50 0.36 19.20
CA PHE A 47 0.93 -0.22 17.95
C PHE A 47 1.38 -1.68 18.14
N PRO A 48 0.43 -2.64 18.27
CA PRO A 48 0.77 -4.03 18.51
C PRO A 48 1.36 -4.70 17.25
N LEU A 49 2.51 -5.35 17.42
CA LEU A 49 3.20 -6.14 16.39
C LEU A 49 3.49 -7.58 16.85
N GLY A 50 3.71 -8.48 15.89
CA GLY A 50 4.15 -9.85 16.16
C GLY A 50 3.03 -10.84 16.47
N PRO A 51 3.38 -12.05 16.97
CA PRO A 51 2.43 -13.16 17.08
C PRO A 51 1.20 -12.92 17.96
N GLY A 52 1.31 -12.01 18.93
CA GLY A 52 0.23 -11.64 19.85
C GLY A 52 -0.61 -10.45 19.40
N ALA A 53 -0.26 -9.82 18.27
CA ALA A 53 -1.03 -8.71 17.72
C ALA A 53 -2.35 -9.20 17.09
N PRO A 54 -3.35 -8.30 16.97
CA PRO A 54 -4.51 -8.57 16.12
C PRO A 54 -4.10 -8.97 14.71
N ARG A 55 -4.89 -9.84 14.07
CA ARG A 55 -4.70 -10.21 12.65
C ARG A 55 -5.44 -9.29 11.69
N VAL A 56 -6.31 -8.44 12.21
CA VAL A 56 -7.11 -7.47 11.46
C VAL A 56 -6.92 -6.12 12.12
N PHE A 57 -6.55 -5.13 11.31
CA PHE A 57 -6.39 -3.74 11.70
C PHE A 57 -7.38 -2.90 10.89
N ALA A 58 -7.93 -1.87 11.50
CA ALA A 58 -8.87 -0.96 10.86
C ALA A 58 -8.57 0.48 11.29
N ASP A 59 -8.13 1.29 10.32
CA ASP A 59 -7.86 2.71 10.51
C ASP A 59 -8.92 3.53 9.78
N PHE A 60 -9.43 4.59 10.41
CA PHE A 60 -10.44 5.48 9.84
C PHE A 60 -9.82 6.85 9.59
N SER A 61 -10.02 7.41 8.40
CA SER A 61 -9.41 8.68 8.00
C SER A 61 -10.30 9.47 7.04
N SER A 62 -9.87 10.66 6.66
CA SER A 62 -10.53 11.48 5.63
C SER A 62 -10.11 11.04 4.22
N ASP A 63 -10.93 11.37 3.24
CA ASP A 63 -10.62 11.22 1.82
C ASP A 63 -9.28 11.85 1.43
N ASP A 64 -8.97 13.06 1.91
CA ASP A 64 -7.68 13.72 1.66
C ASP A 64 -6.49 12.89 2.14
N ASN A 65 -6.56 12.37 3.37
CA ASN A 65 -5.48 11.55 3.94
C ASN A 65 -5.37 10.20 3.24
N ILE A 66 -6.49 9.58 2.91
CA ILE A 66 -6.51 8.32 2.15
C ILE A 66 -5.90 8.53 0.76
N MET A 67 -6.19 9.65 0.10
CA MET A 67 -5.60 10.00 -1.20
C MET A 67 -4.08 10.19 -1.12
N LYS A 68 -3.57 10.80 -0.04
CA LYS A 68 -2.14 10.91 0.24
C LYS A 68 -1.49 9.53 0.38
N ILE A 69 -2.08 8.66 1.21
CA ILE A 69 -1.64 7.27 1.39
C ILE A 69 -1.61 6.50 0.07
N ILE A 70 -2.72 6.53 -0.68
CA ILE A 70 -2.86 5.86 -1.96
C ILE A 70 -1.82 6.37 -2.98
N SER A 71 -1.51 7.66 -2.96
CA SER A 71 -0.47 8.24 -3.81
C SER A 71 0.94 7.87 -3.36
N ALA A 72 1.19 7.76 -2.05
CA ALA A 72 2.44 7.26 -1.48
C ALA A 72 2.71 5.81 -1.88
N MET A 73 1.66 4.98 -1.91
CA MET A 73 1.74 3.59 -2.35
C MET A 73 1.93 3.43 -3.86
N GLY A 74 1.65 4.48 -4.65
CA GLY A 74 1.83 4.50 -6.10
C GLY A 74 0.88 3.57 -6.88
N ILE A 75 -0.26 3.20 -6.31
CA ILE A 75 -1.15 2.14 -6.83
C ILE A 75 -2.14 2.60 -7.91
N TYR A 76 -2.15 3.89 -8.27
CA TYR A 76 -2.94 4.40 -9.40
C TYR A 76 -2.06 5.07 -10.44
N ASN A 77 -2.42 4.86 -11.70
CA ASN A 77 -1.74 5.51 -12.80
C ASN A 77 -2.02 7.02 -12.78
N HIS A 78 -0.95 7.80 -12.73
CA HIS A 78 -0.97 9.26 -12.71
C HIS A 78 -0.26 9.87 -13.93
N THR A 79 0.28 9.07 -14.85
CA THR A 79 0.90 9.59 -16.07
C THR A 79 -0.18 10.22 -16.92
N HIS A 80 -0.16 11.55 -17.04
CA HIS A 80 -1.07 12.37 -17.87
C HIS A 80 -2.49 12.60 -17.34
N ILE A 81 -2.62 13.02 -16.07
CA ILE A 81 -3.81 13.79 -15.66
C ILE A 81 -3.63 15.22 -16.20
N GLN A 82 -3.82 15.41 -17.51
CA GLN A 82 -3.87 16.75 -18.10
C GLN A 82 -5.15 17.45 -17.66
N GLN A 83 -5.07 18.76 -17.45
CA GLN A 83 -6.16 19.60 -16.95
C GLN A 83 -7.28 19.78 -18.00
N ASP A 84 -7.07 19.29 -19.23
CA ASP A 84 -7.86 19.63 -20.40
C ASP A 84 -8.46 18.38 -21.06
N ASN A 85 -9.80 18.30 -21.04
CA ASN A 85 -10.65 17.55 -21.99
C ASN A 85 -10.28 16.10 -22.36
N ILE A 86 -10.09 15.22 -21.37
CA ILE A 86 -10.02 13.77 -21.64
C ILE A 86 -11.40 13.11 -21.43
N PRO A 87 -11.98 12.44 -22.45
CA PRO A 87 -13.25 11.71 -22.32
C PRO A 87 -13.22 10.53 -21.34
N SER A 88 -12.02 10.09 -20.95
CA SER A 88 -11.78 8.98 -20.02
C SER A 88 -10.68 9.37 -19.02
N PRO A 89 -11.05 9.92 -17.84
CA PRO A 89 -10.07 10.28 -16.82
C PRO A 89 -9.33 9.04 -16.32
N LEU A 90 -7.99 9.09 -16.31
CA LEU A 90 -7.13 8.02 -15.80
C LEU A 90 -7.28 7.79 -14.29
N MET A 91 -7.78 8.79 -13.57
CA MET A 91 -8.06 8.75 -12.14
C MET A 91 -9.43 9.37 -11.86
N VAL A 92 -10.33 8.62 -11.22
CA VAL A 92 -11.67 9.08 -10.83
C VAL A 92 -11.78 9.02 -9.32
N VAL A 93 -11.79 10.17 -8.65
CA VAL A 93 -11.76 10.28 -7.18
C VAL A 93 -12.92 9.50 -6.53
N SER A 94 -14.13 9.58 -7.08
CA SER A 94 -15.30 8.85 -6.56
C SER A 94 -15.22 7.33 -6.69
N LYS A 95 -14.27 6.79 -7.46
CA LYS A 95 -13.97 5.34 -7.51
C LYS A 95 -12.90 4.92 -6.51
N ILE A 96 -12.16 5.87 -5.95
CA ILE A 96 -11.02 5.64 -5.07
C ILE A 96 -11.44 5.91 -3.62
N VAL A 97 -11.97 7.11 -3.36
CA VAL A 97 -12.43 7.56 -2.05
C VAL A 97 -13.91 7.99 -2.09
N PRO A 98 -14.87 7.10 -2.42
CA PRO A 98 -16.28 7.40 -2.21
C PRO A 98 -16.59 7.55 -0.71
N PHE A 99 -17.77 8.09 -0.39
CA PHE A 99 -18.27 8.03 0.99
C PHE A 99 -18.30 6.57 1.47
N ALA A 100 -17.73 6.33 2.66
CA ALA A 100 -17.54 5.00 3.23
C ALA A 100 -16.73 4.03 2.33
N GLY A 101 -15.86 4.57 1.47
CA GLY A 101 -14.90 3.77 0.71
C GLY A 101 -13.98 2.97 1.61
N CYS A 102 -13.51 1.83 1.10
CA CYS A 102 -12.69 0.89 1.85
C CYS A 102 -11.53 0.40 0.97
N THR A 103 -10.30 0.56 1.47
CA THR A 103 -9.11 -0.05 0.88
C THR A 103 -8.62 -1.14 1.82
N VAL A 104 -8.48 -2.36 1.32
CA VAL A 104 -8.05 -3.53 2.07
C VAL A 104 -6.68 -3.97 1.56
N ILE A 105 -5.74 -4.17 2.48
CA ILE A 105 -4.43 -4.74 2.19
C ILE A 105 -4.37 -6.11 2.88
N GLU A 106 -4.24 -7.15 2.07
CA GLU A 106 -4.23 -8.53 2.54
C GLU A 106 -2.80 -9.07 2.52
N LYS A 107 -2.37 -9.70 3.61
CA LYS A 107 -1.20 -10.60 3.64
C LYS A 107 -1.68 -12.04 3.47
N ILE A 108 -1.16 -12.74 2.48
CA ILE A 108 -1.53 -14.11 2.14
C ILE A 108 -0.28 -14.99 2.26
N SER A 109 -0.33 -16.00 3.13
CA SER A 109 0.74 -16.99 3.25
C SER A 109 0.37 -18.25 2.48
N CYS A 110 1.17 -18.61 1.48
CA CYS A 110 1.05 -19.86 0.75
C CYS A 110 2.06 -20.87 1.28
N SER A 111 1.61 -22.08 1.62
CA SER A 111 2.47 -23.21 1.95
C SER A 111 2.54 -24.19 0.77
N ALA A 112 3.69 -24.86 0.60
CA ALA A 112 3.72 -26.07 -0.21
C ALA A 112 2.89 -27.13 0.51
N SER A 113 1.76 -27.54 -0.06
CA SER A 113 1.13 -28.79 0.38
C SER A 113 1.68 -29.93 -0.47
N ASP A 114 2.00 -31.05 0.17
CA ASP A 114 2.34 -32.32 -0.50
C ASP A 114 1.17 -32.87 -1.34
N SER A 115 -0.01 -32.24 -1.23
CA SER A 115 -1.27 -32.57 -1.89
C SER A 115 -1.66 -31.58 -3.00
N ALA A 116 -0.77 -30.68 -3.40
CA ALA A 116 -1.03 -29.77 -4.51
C ALA A 116 -1.40 -30.59 -5.76
N PRO A 117 -2.58 -30.37 -6.36
CA PRO A 117 -3.00 -31.14 -7.52
C PRO A 117 -1.95 -31.01 -8.62
N THR A 118 -1.45 -32.14 -9.12
CA THR A 118 -0.43 -32.21 -10.20
C THR A 118 -0.94 -31.71 -11.56
N SER A 119 -2.18 -31.18 -11.59
CA SER A 119 -2.90 -30.73 -12.77
C SER A 119 -3.21 -29.23 -12.71
N VAL A 120 -2.34 -28.43 -12.10
CA VAL A 120 -2.39 -26.97 -12.25
C VAL A 120 -1.58 -26.59 -13.49
N SER A 121 -2.18 -25.80 -14.39
CA SER A 121 -1.50 -25.26 -15.56
C SER A 121 -0.17 -24.60 -15.15
N PRO A 122 0.93 -24.82 -15.90
CA PRO A 122 2.19 -24.13 -15.61
C PRO A 122 1.94 -22.61 -15.61
N GLY A 123 2.10 -21.98 -14.44
CA GLY A 123 1.85 -20.54 -14.21
C GLY A 123 0.63 -20.18 -13.36
N SER A 124 -0.16 -21.13 -12.85
CA SER A 124 -1.34 -20.83 -12.01
C SER A 124 -1.18 -21.18 -10.52
N GLN A 125 0.03 -21.52 -10.08
CA GLN A 125 0.34 -21.82 -8.68
C GLN A 125 1.37 -20.84 -8.12
N LEU A 126 1.00 -20.16 -7.04
CA LEU A 126 1.95 -19.36 -6.26
C LEU A 126 2.94 -20.31 -5.57
N LEU A 127 4.21 -19.91 -5.57
CA LEU A 127 5.23 -20.60 -4.80
C LEU A 127 4.96 -20.45 -3.30
N PRO A 128 5.54 -21.30 -2.44
CA PRO A 128 5.48 -21.09 -0.99
C PRO A 128 6.09 -19.74 -0.62
N GLY A 129 5.40 -18.97 0.22
CA GLY A 129 5.84 -17.64 0.62
C GLY A 129 4.71 -16.73 1.07
N ASP A 130 5.08 -15.52 1.46
CA ASP A 130 4.16 -14.44 1.83
C ASP A 130 3.93 -13.49 0.66
N TYR A 131 2.67 -13.13 0.47
CA TYR A 131 2.19 -12.28 -0.61
C TYR A 131 1.34 -11.15 -0.07
N VAL A 132 1.26 -10.06 -0.83
CA VAL A 132 0.42 -8.90 -0.54
C VAL A 132 -0.52 -8.65 -1.72
N ARG A 133 -1.77 -8.32 -1.43
CA ARG A 133 -2.74 -7.82 -2.42
C ARG A 133 -3.46 -6.59 -1.88
N VAL A 134 -3.79 -5.66 -2.77
CA VAL A 134 -4.57 -4.48 -2.45
C VAL A 134 -5.91 -4.55 -3.16
N LEU A 135 -6.99 -4.30 -2.43
CA LEU A 135 -8.33 -4.10 -2.95
C LEU A 135 -8.78 -2.68 -2.62
N SER A 136 -9.25 -1.94 -3.62
CA SER A 136 -9.88 -0.64 -3.41
C SER A 136 -11.33 -0.73 -3.85
N ASN A 137 -12.25 -0.56 -2.90
CA ASN A 137 -13.70 -0.67 -3.12
C ASN A 137 -14.04 -1.98 -3.86
N ASP A 138 -13.56 -3.10 -3.30
CA ASP A 138 -13.71 -4.48 -3.80
C ASP A 138 -13.00 -4.80 -5.13
N ALA A 139 -12.34 -3.83 -5.76
CA ALA A 139 -11.56 -4.04 -6.97
C ALA A 139 -10.08 -4.31 -6.67
N VAL A 140 -9.52 -5.38 -7.24
CA VAL A 140 -8.09 -5.68 -7.14
C VAL A 140 -7.28 -4.58 -7.84
N VAL A 141 -6.32 -3.99 -7.13
CA VAL A 141 -5.46 -2.93 -7.63
C VAL A 141 -4.06 -3.47 -7.90
N PRO A 142 -3.52 -3.35 -9.14
CA PRO A 142 -2.15 -3.74 -9.44
C PRO A 142 -1.14 -2.92 -8.65
N LEU A 143 -0.17 -3.60 -8.03
CA LEU A 143 0.94 -2.96 -7.32
C LEU A 143 2.05 -2.53 -8.30
N PRO A 144 2.63 -1.33 -8.17
CA PRO A 144 3.71 -0.85 -9.04
C PRO A 144 4.98 -1.66 -8.80
N SER A 145 5.79 -1.83 -9.84
CA SER A 145 7.12 -2.49 -9.77
C SER A 145 7.09 -3.89 -9.12
N CYS A 146 5.95 -4.56 -9.18
CA CYS A 146 5.73 -5.93 -8.75
C CYS A 146 5.49 -6.82 -9.97
N PRO A 147 6.30 -7.87 -10.19
CA PRO A 147 5.99 -8.87 -11.21
C PRO A 147 4.61 -9.49 -10.91
N SER A 148 3.69 -9.42 -11.87
CA SER A 148 2.38 -10.05 -11.71
C SER A 148 2.54 -11.57 -11.69
N LEU A 149 2.28 -12.19 -10.55
CA LEU A 149 2.29 -13.64 -10.38
C LEU A 149 0.91 -14.29 -10.66
N GLY A 150 0.01 -13.54 -11.31
CA GLY A 150 -1.42 -13.85 -11.36
C GLY A 150 -2.17 -13.37 -10.11
N TYR A 151 -3.50 -13.35 -10.15
CA TYR A 151 -4.38 -13.01 -9.01
C TYR A 151 -4.23 -11.61 -8.38
N GLY A 152 -3.38 -10.74 -8.98
CA GLY A 152 -3.10 -9.40 -8.46
C GLY A 152 -2.28 -9.38 -7.17
N VAL A 153 -1.54 -10.46 -6.88
CA VAL A 153 -0.66 -10.54 -5.72
C VAL A 153 0.77 -10.10 -6.08
N CYS A 154 1.50 -9.61 -5.07
CA CYS A 154 2.94 -9.34 -5.13
C CYS A 154 3.65 -10.08 -4.00
N ALA A 155 4.84 -10.64 -4.24
CA ALA A 155 5.63 -11.21 -3.15
C ALA A 155 5.91 -10.14 -2.08
N LEU A 156 5.81 -10.48 -0.80
CA LEU A 156 5.99 -9.51 0.30
C LEU A 156 7.35 -8.81 0.20
N SER A 157 8.41 -9.53 -0.19
CA SER A 157 9.74 -8.96 -0.41
C SER A 157 9.77 -7.91 -1.50
N ASP A 158 9.04 -8.14 -2.61
CA ASP A 158 8.97 -7.20 -3.74
C ASP A 158 8.09 -6.01 -3.37
N PHE A 159 6.97 -6.25 -2.69
CA PHE A 159 6.14 -5.18 -2.16
C PHE A 159 6.98 -4.22 -1.30
N VAL A 160 7.71 -4.74 -0.31
CA VAL A 160 8.52 -3.91 0.60
C VAL A 160 9.70 -3.23 -0.11
N ASN A 161 10.44 -3.95 -0.97
CA ASN A 161 11.72 -3.46 -1.48
C ASN A 161 11.63 -2.73 -2.83
N THR A 162 10.66 -3.08 -3.68
CA THR A 162 10.52 -2.48 -5.02
C THR A 162 9.29 -1.60 -5.11
N SER A 163 8.11 -2.12 -4.71
CA SER A 163 6.85 -1.40 -4.84
C SER A 163 6.79 -0.19 -3.91
N GLN A 164 7.14 -0.37 -2.64
CA GLN A 164 7.07 0.65 -1.61
C GLN A 164 8.41 1.37 -1.38
N ALA A 165 9.32 1.32 -2.36
CA ALA A 165 10.63 1.97 -2.29
C ALA A 165 10.54 3.50 -2.15
N PHE A 166 9.42 4.13 -2.54
CA PHE A 166 9.16 5.54 -2.30
C PHE A 166 8.94 5.83 -0.80
N ALA A 167 8.02 5.11 -0.16
CA ALA A 167 7.77 5.28 1.27
C ALA A 167 8.99 4.90 2.13
N ARG A 168 9.66 3.80 1.78
CA ARG A 168 10.83 3.31 2.51
C ARG A 168 12.02 4.26 2.56
N ARG A 169 12.11 5.23 1.65
CA ARG A 169 13.15 6.28 1.67
C ARG A 169 12.68 7.61 2.25
N GLY A 170 11.48 7.64 2.86
CA GLY A 170 10.89 8.87 3.40
C GLY A 170 10.19 9.74 2.36
N GLY A 171 9.90 9.21 1.16
CA GLY A 171 9.38 9.98 0.04
C GLY A 171 10.26 11.19 -0.29
N ASP A 172 9.62 12.31 -0.64
CA ASP A 172 10.26 13.61 -0.82
C ASP A 172 9.94 14.54 0.37
N PHE A 173 9.80 13.99 1.59
CA PHE A 173 9.32 14.71 2.78
C PHE A 173 10.16 15.94 3.14
N SER A 174 11.44 15.95 2.76
CA SER A 174 12.32 17.14 2.92
C SER A 174 11.81 18.38 2.19
N LEU A 175 10.99 18.22 1.14
CA LEU A 175 10.38 19.33 0.40
C LEU A 175 9.40 20.13 1.27
N CYS A 176 8.79 19.51 2.28
CA CYS A 176 7.85 20.18 3.19
C CYS A 176 8.50 21.31 4.02
N PHE A 177 9.83 21.32 4.13
CA PHE A 177 10.59 22.30 4.91
C PHE A 177 11.38 23.29 4.05
N LYS A 178 11.31 23.18 2.72
CA LYS A 178 11.97 24.10 1.80
C LYS A 178 11.02 25.25 1.48
N SER A 179 11.40 26.45 1.90
CA SER A 179 10.74 27.73 1.56
C SER A 179 11.23 28.28 0.23
#